data_AF-A0A1F7PIH8-F1
#
_entry.id   AF-A0A1F7PIH8-F1
#
_cell.length_a   1.000
_cell.length_b   1.000
_cell.length_c   1.000
_cell.angle_alpha   90.00
_cell.angle_beta   90.00
_cell.angle_gamma   90.00
#
_symmetry.space_group_name_H-M   'P 1'
#
loop_
_entity.id
_entity.type
_entity.pdbx_description
1 polymer ?
#
loop_
_entity_poly.entity_id
_entity_poly.type
_entity_poly.pdbx_seq_one_letter_code
_entity_poly.pdbx_strand_id
1 'polypeptide(L)'
;MVGLLWVAALAAAMLMADAGAPLAQVPPRGQPSEPGIQGLEGLSPEEQEIARRNLERWRALPPAERQRVLDNYRHWKSLTPEERKAARQNQERLGTLPPAERARILQDFQRWNQLPEARRRELEGAHERFQRLPPERQQQLLQRFRQYQAMTPGERERVERNWERWRAMTPEERQRARQIWRERREPREPQRGEGLPRREERPRGGAPGRPGPHPPGPERPAR
;
A
#
# COMPACT_ATOMS: atom_id res chain seq x y z
N MET A 1 6.91 0.31 -8.76
CA MET A 1 6.28 1.63 -8.99
C MET A 1 6.65 2.75 -8.00
N VAL A 2 7.76 2.69 -7.25
CA VAL A 2 8.39 3.89 -6.63
C VAL A 2 9.92 3.89 -6.79
N GLY A 3 10.37 3.19 -7.82
CA GLY A 3 11.51 3.73 -8.56
C GLY A 3 11.21 5.11 -9.16
N LEU A 4 9.93 5.50 -9.23
CA LEU A 4 9.43 6.70 -9.90
C LEU A 4 9.55 7.99 -9.09
N LEU A 5 9.52 7.95 -7.75
CA LEU A 5 9.49 9.19 -6.95
C LEU A 5 10.85 9.89 -6.83
N TRP A 6 11.94 9.26 -7.28
CA TRP A 6 13.26 9.91 -7.41
C TRP A 6 13.70 10.15 -8.87
N VAL A 7 12.97 9.64 -9.87
CA VAL A 7 13.38 9.78 -11.28
C VAL A 7 13.07 11.17 -11.83
N ALA A 8 12.10 11.91 -11.29
CA ALA A 8 11.75 13.23 -11.82
C ALA A 8 12.88 14.27 -11.67
N ALA A 9 13.76 14.16 -10.67
CA ALA A 9 14.84 15.13 -10.48
C ALA A 9 16.11 14.83 -11.30
N LEU A 10 16.37 13.55 -11.66
CA LEU A 10 17.53 13.18 -12.48
C LEU A 10 17.17 12.98 -13.97
N ALA A 11 15.93 12.59 -14.30
CA ALA A 11 15.50 12.53 -15.70
C ALA A 11 15.25 13.91 -16.32
N ALA A 12 14.97 14.94 -15.50
CA ALA A 12 14.88 16.32 -16.00
C ALA A 12 16.22 16.84 -16.60
N ALA A 13 17.36 16.23 -16.25
CA ALA A 13 18.66 16.57 -16.84
C ALA A 13 19.07 15.64 -18.01
N MET A 14 18.24 14.66 -18.38
CA MET A 14 18.61 13.65 -19.41
C MET A 14 17.52 13.46 -20.47
N LEU A 15 16.64 14.44 -20.64
CA LEU A 15 15.53 14.43 -21.60
C LEU A 15 15.49 15.70 -22.47
N MET A 16 16.65 16.18 -22.89
CA MET A 16 16.78 17.19 -23.95
C MET A 16 17.83 16.69 -24.94
N ALA A 17 17.37 15.94 -25.96
CA ALA A 17 17.94 15.82 -27.31
C ALA A 17 17.44 14.52 -27.97
N ASP A 18 16.17 14.52 -28.42
CA ASP A 18 15.81 13.75 -29.61
C ASP A 18 15.45 14.78 -30.69
N ALA A 19 16.50 15.34 -31.28
CA ALA A 19 16.44 16.07 -32.53
C ALA A 19 17.73 15.71 -33.26
N GLY A 20 17.61 14.99 -34.37
CA GLY A 20 18.75 14.59 -35.19
C GLY A 20 19.62 15.80 -35.54
N ALA A 21 20.81 15.86 -34.96
CA ALA A 21 21.85 16.80 -35.33
C ALA A 21 22.86 16.10 -36.25
N PRO A 22 23.33 16.76 -37.32
CA PRO A 22 24.26 16.15 -38.27
C PRO A 22 25.63 15.91 -37.62
N LEU A 23 26.30 14.83 -38.04
CA LEU A 23 27.65 14.45 -37.63
C LEU A 23 28.65 15.56 -37.98
N ALA A 24 28.95 16.44 -37.02
CA ALA A 24 29.97 17.46 -37.14
C ALA A 24 31.21 17.09 -36.31
N GLN A 25 32.27 16.70 -37.03
CA GLN A 25 33.71 16.85 -36.76
C GLN A 25 34.25 16.56 -35.35
N VAL A 26 35.06 15.50 -35.25
CA VAL A 26 35.82 15.08 -34.06
C VAL A 26 36.96 16.09 -33.78
N PRO A 27 37.02 16.75 -32.60
CA PRO A 27 38.14 17.63 -32.24
C PRO A 27 39.39 16.82 -31.81
N PRO A 28 40.59 17.42 -31.87
CA PRO A 28 41.85 16.70 -31.64
C PRO A 28 42.03 16.29 -30.17
N ARG A 29 42.49 15.05 -29.96
CA ARG A 29 42.83 14.48 -28.64
C ARG A 29 44.03 15.19 -28.04
N GLY A 30 43.83 15.89 -26.92
CA GLY A 30 44.94 16.54 -26.23
C GLY A 30 44.57 17.33 -24.98
N GLN A 31 43.56 16.92 -24.23
CA GLN A 31 43.23 17.36 -22.87
C GLN A 31 42.27 16.29 -22.30
N PRO A 32 42.38 15.87 -21.02
CA PRO A 32 41.29 15.16 -20.37
C PRO A 32 40.18 16.19 -20.13
N SER A 33 39.48 16.57 -21.19
CA SER A 33 38.19 17.20 -21.06
C SER A 33 37.38 16.25 -20.19
N GLU A 34 36.88 16.73 -19.06
CA GLU A 34 35.86 16.00 -18.32
C GLU A 34 34.83 15.50 -19.34
N PRO A 35 34.22 14.31 -19.18
CA PRO A 35 33.05 13.97 -19.99
C PRO A 35 31.95 14.99 -19.62
N GLY A 36 32.04 16.18 -20.19
CA GLY A 36 31.02 17.19 -20.21
C GLY A 36 29.84 16.53 -20.90
N ILE A 37 28.66 16.65 -20.29
CA ILE A 37 27.44 16.20 -20.92
C ILE A 37 27.31 17.01 -22.21
N GLN A 38 27.60 16.39 -23.35
CA GLN A 38 27.49 17.03 -24.66
C GLN A 38 26.07 17.58 -24.82
N GLY A 39 25.93 18.87 -25.13
CA GLY A 39 24.63 19.53 -25.30
C GLY A 39 24.19 20.43 -24.15
N LEU A 40 24.98 20.54 -23.07
CA LEU A 40 24.76 21.56 -22.03
C LEU A 40 24.80 22.97 -22.62
N GLU A 41 25.62 23.18 -23.64
CA GLU A 41 25.82 24.48 -24.30
C GLU A 41 24.57 24.98 -25.03
N GLY A 42 23.63 24.08 -25.35
CA GLY A 42 22.34 24.41 -25.98
C GLY A 42 21.22 24.75 -25.00
N LEU A 43 21.46 24.63 -23.69
CA LEU A 43 20.50 24.94 -22.64
C LEU A 43 20.62 26.39 -22.18
N SER A 44 19.53 26.95 -21.62
CA SER A 44 19.59 28.26 -20.96
C SER A 44 20.55 28.25 -19.75
N PRO A 45 21.09 29.40 -19.33
CA PRO A 45 21.99 29.47 -18.17
C PRO A 45 21.41 28.83 -16.90
N GLU A 46 20.10 28.95 -16.69
CA GLU A 46 19.41 28.34 -15.55
C GLU A 46 19.37 26.80 -15.65
N GLU A 47 19.04 26.27 -16.83
CA GLU A 47 19.02 24.83 -17.08
C GLU A 47 20.42 24.21 -16.99
N GLN A 48 21.45 24.93 -17.45
CA GLN A 48 22.85 24.52 -17.30
C GLN A 48 23.25 24.40 -15.83
N GLU A 49 22.86 25.35 -14.99
CA GLU A 49 23.14 25.34 -13.56
C GLU A 49 22.42 24.18 -12.85
N ILE A 50 21.16 23.92 -13.21
CA ILE A 50 20.40 22.76 -12.71
C ILE A 50 21.10 21.45 -13.10
N ALA A 51 21.55 21.33 -14.35
CA ALA A 51 22.24 20.14 -14.84
C ALA A 51 23.58 19.91 -14.12
N ARG A 52 24.37 20.98 -13.88
CA ARG A 52 25.62 20.91 -13.10
C ARG A 52 25.38 20.41 -11.67
N ARG A 53 24.42 21.01 -10.95
CA ARG A 53 24.06 20.58 -9.58
C ARG A 53 23.60 19.13 -9.53
N ASN A 54 22.82 18.69 -10.52
CA ASN A 54 22.37 17.31 -10.61
C ASN A 54 23.52 16.34 -10.88
N LEU A 55 24.48 16.73 -11.72
CA LEU A 55 25.69 15.95 -11.99
C LEU A 55 26.58 15.84 -10.74
N GLU A 56 26.76 16.91 -9.99
CA GLU A 56 27.48 16.87 -8.71
C GLU A 56 26.81 15.92 -7.71
N ARG A 57 25.48 16.00 -7.57
CA ARG A 57 24.71 15.07 -6.73
C ARG A 57 24.87 13.63 -7.19
N TRP A 58 24.80 13.37 -8.50
CA TRP A 58 25.02 12.06 -9.09
C TRP A 58 26.41 11.51 -8.76
N ARG A 59 27.45 12.33 -8.94
CA ARG A 59 28.84 11.99 -8.62
C ARG A 59 29.01 11.71 -7.11
N ALA A 60 28.26 12.38 -6.24
CA ALA A 60 28.30 12.15 -4.80
C ALA A 60 27.55 10.89 -4.32
N LEU A 61 26.69 10.27 -5.14
CA LEU A 61 25.95 9.06 -4.75
C LEU A 61 26.88 7.85 -4.53
N PRO A 62 26.66 7.05 -3.48
CA PRO A 62 27.31 5.74 -3.32
C PRO A 62 27.01 4.80 -4.51
N PRO A 63 27.90 3.83 -4.83
CA PRO A 63 27.70 2.92 -5.98
C PRO A 63 26.36 2.19 -5.99
N ALA A 64 25.90 1.71 -4.83
CA ALA A 64 24.61 1.03 -4.70
C ALA A 64 23.41 1.97 -4.99
N GLU A 65 23.51 3.24 -4.63
CA GLU A 65 22.46 4.23 -4.90
C GLU A 65 22.46 4.65 -6.37
N ARG A 66 23.63 4.83 -6.98
CA ARG A 66 23.74 5.05 -8.43
C ARG A 66 23.09 3.91 -9.20
N GLN A 67 23.36 2.65 -8.81
CA GLN A 67 22.76 1.49 -9.45
C GLN A 67 21.23 1.50 -9.36
N ARG A 68 20.66 1.82 -8.18
CA ARG A 68 19.21 1.96 -8.02
C ARG A 68 18.61 3.02 -8.93
N VAL A 69 19.26 4.17 -9.08
CA VAL A 69 18.79 5.22 -10.00
C VAL A 69 18.81 4.72 -11.45
N LEU A 70 19.87 4.02 -11.88
CA LEU A 70 19.94 3.45 -13.24
C LEU A 70 18.83 2.41 -13.46
N ASP A 71 18.57 1.55 -12.50
CA ASP A 71 17.50 0.55 -12.59
C ASP A 71 16.12 1.21 -12.65
N ASN A 72 15.89 2.24 -11.84
CA ASN A 72 14.68 3.04 -11.88
C ASN A 72 14.50 3.75 -13.24
N TYR A 73 15.58 4.26 -13.82
CA TYR A 73 15.56 4.88 -15.14
C TYR A 73 15.23 3.86 -16.24
N ARG A 74 15.84 2.67 -16.21
CA ARG A 74 15.52 1.57 -17.13
C ARG A 74 14.03 1.20 -17.05
N HIS A 75 13.50 1.08 -15.83
CA HIS A 75 12.08 0.82 -15.61
C HIS A 75 11.20 1.96 -16.14
N TRP A 76 11.56 3.23 -15.93
CA TRP A 76 10.82 4.36 -16.49
C TRP A 76 10.77 4.32 -18.01
N LYS A 77 11.90 4.00 -18.66
CA LYS A 77 11.99 3.85 -20.11
C LYS A 77 11.16 2.67 -20.63
N SER A 78 10.94 1.62 -19.82
CA SER A 78 10.07 0.50 -20.20
C SER A 78 8.57 0.79 -20.03
N LEU A 79 8.18 1.85 -19.31
CA LEU A 79 6.77 2.18 -19.13
C LEU A 79 6.10 2.66 -20.42
N THR A 80 4.83 2.30 -20.60
CA THR A 80 3.98 2.80 -21.69
C THR A 80 3.65 4.29 -21.51
N PRO A 81 3.22 4.99 -22.58
CA PRO A 81 2.77 6.39 -22.47
C PRO A 81 1.69 6.60 -21.39
N GLU A 82 0.75 5.67 -21.27
CA GLU A 82 -0.34 5.68 -20.29
C GLU A 82 0.21 5.52 -18.87
N GLU A 83 1.12 4.58 -18.65
CA GLU A 83 1.77 4.37 -17.34
C GLU A 83 2.59 5.59 -16.92
N ARG A 84 3.33 6.20 -17.86
CA ARG A 84 4.05 7.45 -17.59
C ARG A 84 3.10 8.61 -17.27
N LYS A 85 1.94 8.68 -17.93
CA LYS A 85 0.90 9.68 -17.63
C LYS A 85 0.34 9.47 -16.22
N ALA A 86 0.02 8.24 -15.85
CA ALA A 86 -0.45 7.91 -14.51
C ALA A 86 0.61 8.25 -13.44
N ALA A 87 1.89 7.97 -13.70
CA ALA A 87 2.98 8.34 -12.80
C ALA A 87 3.08 9.86 -12.57
N ARG A 88 2.96 10.67 -13.64
CA ARG A 88 2.93 12.14 -13.55
C ARG A 88 1.75 12.63 -12.72
N GLN A 89 0.54 12.13 -12.99
CA GLN A 89 -0.66 12.49 -12.22
C GLN A 89 -0.55 12.12 -10.74
N ASN A 90 0.06 10.98 -10.42
CA ASN A 90 0.32 10.59 -9.04
C ASN A 90 1.32 11.52 -8.35
N GLN A 91 2.35 11.95 -9.07
CA GLN A 91 3.34 12.91 -8.58
C GLN A 91 2.71 14.29 -8.33
N GLU A 92 1.89 14.79 -9.25
CA GLU A 92 1.13 16.04 -9.10
C GLU A 92 0.24 15.97 -7.86
N ARG A 93 -0.54 14.88 -7.72
CA ARG A 93 -1.38 14.65 -6.55
C ARG A 93 -0.58 14.68 -5.25
N LEU A 94 0.55 13.97 -5.20
CA LEU A 94 1.43 13.96 -4.02
C LEU A 94 1.99 15.36 -3.70
N GLY A 95 2.25 16.17 -4.72
CA GLY A 95 2.69 17.57 -4.58
C GLY A 95 1.62 18.48 -3.98
N THR A 96 0.34 18.21 -4.22
CA THR A 96 -0.79 18.97 -3.66
C THR A 96 -1.13 18.61 -2.21
N LEU A 97 -0.59 17.51 -1.67
CA LEU A 97 -0.89 17.08 -0.30
C LEU A 97 -0.22 17.99 0.74
N PRO A 98 -0.87 18.22 1.90
CA PRO A 98 -0.24 18.87 3.04
C PRO A 98 1.09 18.19 3.43
N PRO A 99 2.10 18.94 3.90
CA PRO A 99 3.43 18.38 4.18
C PRO A 99 3.42 17.14 5.09
N ALA A 100 2.56 17.13 6.11
CA ALA A 100 2.43 16.01 7.05
C ALA A 100 1.86 14.75 6.37
N GLU A 101 0.87 14.91 5.49
CA GLU A 101 0.27 13.78 4.76
C GLU A 101 1.25 13.22 3.72
N ARG A 102 1.93 14.11 2.99
CA ARG A 102 3.01 13.73 2.08
C ARG A 102 4.11 12.95 2.80
N ALA A 103 4.55 13.43 3.97
CA ALA A 103 5.57 12.76 4.77
C ALA A 103 5.12 11.35 5.20
N ARG A 104 3.87 11.20 5.63
CA ARG A 104 3.29 9.90 6.00
C ARG A 104 3.30 8.92 4.83
N ILE A 105 2.85 9.34 3.64
CA ILE A 105 2.84 8.49 2.45
C ILE A 105 4.26 8.05 2.09
N LEU A 106 5.22 8.98 2.11
CA LEU A 106 6.62 8.65 1.83
C LEU A 106 7.20 7.67 2.85
N GLN A 107 6.86 7.81 4.13
CA GLN A 107 7.28 6.88 5.18
C GLN A 107 6.67 5.49 5.02
N ASP A 108 5.36 5.40 4.77
CA ASP A 108 4.68 4.13 4.51
C ASP A 108 5.27 3.43 3.29
N PHE A 109 5.61 4.22 2.29
CA PHE A 109 6.27 3.73 1.10
C PHE A 109 7.69 3.20 1.38
N GLN A 110 8.50 3.92 2.17
CA GLN A 110 9.81 3.43 2.58
C GLN A 110 9.71 2.11 3.34
N ARG A 111 8.74 2.00 4.26
CA ARG A 111 8.46 0.74 5.00
C ARG A 111 8.12 -0.40 4.04
N TRP A 112 7.28 -0.14 3.03
CA TRP A 112 6.97 -1.12 1.99
C TRP A 112 8.23 -1.58 1.23
N ASN A 113 9.14 -0.66 0.92
CA ASN A 113 10.42 -0.95 0.26
C ASN A 113 11.43 -1.73 1.10
N GLN A 114 11.27 -1.72 2.41
CA GLN A 114 12.10 -2.50 3.32
C GLN A 114 11.52 -3.89 3.60
N LEU A 115 10.31 -4.19 3.12
CA LEU A 115 9.72 -5.51 3.29
C LEU A 115 10.53 -6.57 2.55
N PRO A 116 10.82 -7.73 3.18
CA PRO A 116 11.34 -8.89 2.47
C PRO A 116 10.43 -9.29 1.30
N GLU A 117 11.02 -9.75 0.21
CA GLU A 117 10.29 -10.13 -1.02
C GLU A 117 9.15 -11.13 -0.75
N ALA A 118 9.39 -12.14 0.09
CA ALA A 118 8.37 -13.11 0.49
C ALA A 118 7.16 -12.43 1.17
N ARG A 119 7.41 -11.46 2.06
CA ARG A 119 6.35 -10.71 2.74
C ARG A 119 5.60 -9.80 1.77
N ARG A 120 6.31 -9.18 0.83
CA ARG A 120 5.70 -8.37 -0.22
C ARG A 120 4.73 -9.20 -1.07
N ARG A 121 5.17 -10.37 -1.55
CA ARG A 121 4.33 -11.30 -2.32
C ARG A 121 3.11 -11.78 -1.56
N GLU A 122 3.26 -12.07 -0.26
CA GLU A 122 2.12 -12.44 0.59
C GLU A 122 1.06 -11.33 0.65
N LEU A 123 1.49 -10.08 0.84
CA LEU A 123 0.61 -8.91 0.90
C LEU A 123 -0.05 -8.60 -0.44
N GLU A 124 0.70 -8.70 -1.54
CA GLU A 124 0.18 -8.57 -2.91
C GLU A 124 -0.90 -9.62 -3.17
N GLY A 125 -0.62 -10.89 -2.88
CA GLY A 125 -1.61 -11.96 -3.02
C GLY A 125 -2.84 -11.76 -2.12
N ALA A 126 -2.67 -11.25 -0.89
CA ALA A 126 -3.79 -10.89 -0.03
C ALA A 126 -4.64 -9.76 -0.60
N HIS A 127 -3.99 -8.75 -1.19
CA HIS A 127 -4.66 -7.64 -1.87
C HIS A 127 -5.45 -8.13 -3.09
N GLU A 128 -4.86 -8.97 -3.93
CA GLU A 128 -5.56 -9.56 -5.08
C GLU A 128 -6.79 -10.36 -4.66
N ARG A 129 -6.68 -11.20 -3.61
CA ARG A 129 -7.82 -11.93 -3.07
C ARG A 129 -8.91 -10.99 -2.57
N PHE A 130 -8.54 -9.89 -1.92
CA PHE A 130 -9.49 -8.87 -1.48
C PHE A 130 -10.22 -8.20 -2.66
N GLN A 131 -9.48 -7.80 -3.71
CA GLN A 131 -10.06 -7.16 -4.90
C GLN A 131 -11.04 -8.07 -5.66
N ARG A 132 -10.82 -9.38 -5.62
CA ARG A 132 -11.72 -10.38 -6.22
C ARG A 132 -13.01 -10.63 -5.42
N LEU A 133 -13.11 -10.13 -4.18
CA LEU A 133 -14.34 -10.26 -3.41
C LEU A 133 -15.46 -9.39 -3.99
N PRO A 134 -16.74 -9.82 -3.89
CA PRO A 134 -17.88 -8.95 -4.19
C PRO A 134 -17.81 -7.63 -3.39
N PRO A 135 -18.26 -6.49 -3.95
CA PRO A 135 -18.17 -5.19 -3.29
C PRO A 135 -18.74 -5.16 -1.87
N GLU A 136 -19.86 -5.85 -1.63
CA GLU A 136 -20.52 -5.94 -0.32
C GLU A 136 -19.63 -6.66 0.69
N ARG A 137 -18.89 -7.68 0.24
CA ARG A 137 -17.92 -8.40 1.07
C ARG A 137 -16.71 -7.53 1.38
N GLN A 138 -16.20 -6.79 0.39
CA GLN A 138 -15.12 -5.83 0.62
C GLN A 138 -15.52 -4.79 1.68
N GLN A 139 -16.73 -4.21 1.56
CA GLN A 139 -17.25 -3.24 2.51
C GLN A 139 -17.40 -3.82 3.92
N GLN A 140 -17.91 -5.06 4.05
CA GLN A 140 -17.99 -5.75 5.34
C GLN A 140 -16.61 -5.92 5.99
N LEU A 141 -15.59 -6.31 5.23
CA LEU A 141 -14.23 -6.45 5.74
C LEU A 141 -13.66 -5.11 6.20
N LEU A 142 -13.82 -4.07 5.38
CA LEU A 142 -13.37 -2.71 5.73
C LEU A 142 -14.09 -2.15 6.95
N GLN A 143 -15.38 -2.45 7.12
CA GLN A 143 -16.13 -2.03 8.32
C GLN A 143 -15.60 -2.73 9.57
N ARG A 144 -15.37 -4.06 9.51
CA ARG A 144 -14.81 -4.82 10.63
C ARG A 144 -13.40 -4.36 10.98
N PHE A 145 -12.60 -4.04 9.98
CA PHE A 145 -11.26 -3.48 10.18
C PHE A 145 -11.33 -2.12 10.88
N ARG A 146 -12.21 -1.21 10.45
CA ARG A 146 -12.44 0.08 11.13
C ARG A 146 -12.90 -0.10 12.57
N GLN A 147 -13.81 -1.03 12.84
CA GLN A 147 -14.24 -1.37 14.21
C GLN A 147 -13.06 -1.86 15.06
N TYR A 148 -12.23 -2.75 14.52
CA TYR A 148 -11.03 -3.22 15.20
C TYR A 148 -10.05 -2.08 15.52
N GLN A 149 -9.83 -1.16 14.58
CA GLN A 149 -9.00 0.02 14.79
C GLN A 149 -9.61 0.98 15.83
N ALA A 150 -10.92 1.00 16.03
CA ALA A 150 -11.56 1.80 17.07
C ALA A 150 -11.54 1.15 18.46
N MET A 151 -11.21 -0.15 18.57
CA MET A 151 -11.16 -0.85 19.85
C MET A 151 -10.06 -0.31 20.77
N THR A 152 -10.33 -0.33 22.07
CA THR A 152 -9.34 -0.08 23.12
C THR A 152 -8.25 -1.16 23.13
N PRO A 153 -7.05 -0.90 23.70
CA PRO A 153 -5.99 -1.90 23.79
C PRO A 153 -6.43 -3.22 24.41
N GLY A 154 -7.18 -3.19 25.51
CA GLY A 154 -7.69 -4.41 26.16
C GLY A 154 -8.72 -5.17 25.33
N GLU A 155 -9.55 -4.48 24.54
CA GLU A 155 -10.48 -5.11 23.61
C GLU A 155 -9.74 -5.79 22.45
N ARG A 156 -8.73 -5.13 21.89
CA ARG A 156 -7.88 -5.72 20.84
C ARG A 156 -7.14 -6.96 21.34
N GLU A 157 -6.54 -6.88 22.52
CA GLU A 157 -5.84 -8.01 23.14
C GLU A 157 -6.78 -9.21 23.36
N ARG A 158 -8.05 -8.96 23.73
CA ARG A 158 -9.07 -10.03 23.79
C ARG A 158 -9.35 -10.64 22.42
N VAL A 159 -9.45 -9.82 21.37
CA VAL A 159 -9.63 -10.31 19.99
C VAL A 159 -8.43 -11.13 19.54
N GLU A 160 -7.21 -10.65 19.79
CA GLU A 160 -5.96 -11.33 19.45
C GLU A 160 -5.83 -12.68 20.16
N ARG A 161 -6.08 -12.75 21.48
CA ARG A 161 -6.10 -14.03 22.21
C ARG A 161 -7.16 -15.00 21.69
N ASN A 162 -8.35 -14.49 21.35
CA ASN A 162 -9.39 -15.33 20.73
C ASN A 162 -8.93 -15.89 19.38
N TRP A 163 -8.26 -15.07 18.59
CA TRP A 163 -7.71 -15.45 17.29
C TRP A 163 -6.58 -16.47 17.41
N GLU A 164 -5.69 -16.31 18.38
CA GLU A 164 -4.63 -17.28 18.67
C GLU A 164 -5.19 -18.64 19.08
N ARG A 165 -6.14 -18.66 20.02
CA ARG A 165 -6.84 -19.90 20.38
C ARG A 165 -7.48 -20.56 19.16
N TRP A 166 -8.15 -19.78 18.32
CA TRP A 166 -8.78 -20.29 17.11
C TRP A 166 -7.78 -20.89 16.13
N ARG A 167 -6.62 -20.24 15.92
CA ARG A 167 -5.55 -20.74 15.06
C ARG A 167 -4.94 -22.04 15.60
N ALA A 168 -4.84 -22.18 16.92
CA ALA A 168 -4.33 -23.39 17.56
C ALA A 168 -5.31 -24.58 17.54
N MET A 169 -6.61 -24.35 17.32
CA MET A 169 -7.61 -25.42 17.23
C MET A 169 -7.44 -26.28 15.97
N THR A 170 -7.66 -27.58 16.15
CA THR A 170 -7.84 -28.56 15.06
C THR A 170 -9.12 -28.28 14.26
N PRO A 171 -9.24 -28.80 13.02
CA PRO A 171 -10.47 -28.68 12.23
C PRO A 171 -11.74 -29.12 12.98
N GLU A 172 -11.67 -30.22 13.72
CA GLU A 172 -12.79 -30.79 14.49
C GLU A 172 -13.18 -29.89 15.67
N GLU A 173 -12.20 -29.36 16.40
CA GLU A 173 -12.45 -28.39 17.48
C GLU A 173 -13.08 -27.11 16.95
N ARG A 174 -12.61 -26.60 15.79
CA ARG A 174 -13.24 -25.45 15.14
C ARG A 174 -14.68 -25.75 14.75
N GLN A 175 -14.97 -26.94 14.22
CA GLN A 175 -16.35 -27.32 13.87
C GLN A 175 -17.26 -27.35 15.10
N ARG A 176 -16.82 -27.98 16.19
CA ARG A 176 -17.54 -27.98 17.47
C ARG A 176 -17.77 -26.57 18.01
N ALA A 177 -16.74 -25.72 18.00
CA ALA A 177 -16.85 -24.33 18.43
C ALA A 177 -17.89 -23.56 17.60
N ARG A 178 -17.92 -23.73 16.27
CA ARG A 178 -18.95 -23.13 15.41
C ARG A 178 -20.35 -23.61 15.76
N GLN A 179 -20.52 -24.89 16.05
CA GLN A 179 -21.80 -25.49 16.41
C GLN A 179 -22.33 -24.89 17.72
N ILE A 180 -21.50 -24.86 18.77
CA ILE A 180 -21.86 -24.24 20.06
C ILE A 180 -22.23 -22.77 19.86
N TRP A 181 -21.48 -22.03 19.02
CA TRP A 181 -21.80 -20.64 18.70
C TRP A 181 -23.14 -20.47 17.98
N ARG A 182 -23.51 -21.38 17.08
CA ARG A 182 -24.82 -21.36 16.40
C ARG A 182 -25.94 -21.63 17.39
N GLU A 183 -25.83 -22.68 18.19
CA GLU A 183 -26.84 -23.07 19.20
C GLU A 183 -27.05 -21.98 20.26
N ARG A 184 -26.00 -21.23 20.62
CA ARG A 184 -26.11 -20.09 21.54
C ARG A 184 -26.69 -18.82 20.91
N ARG A 185 -26.60 -18.67 19.58
CA ARG A 185 -27.10 -17.49 18.84
C ARG A 185 -28.49 -17.67 18.28
N GLU A 186 -28.95 -18.90 18.08
CA GLU A 186 -30.36 -19.13 17.81
C GLU A 186 -31.17 -18.71 19.04
N PRO A 187 -32.19 -17.85 18.88
CA PRO A 187 -33.16 -17.63 19.94
C PRO A 187 -33.70 -19.00 20.30
N ARG A 188 -33.56 -19.42 21.57
CA ARG A 188 -34.38 -20.52 22.07
C ARG A 188 -35.81 -20.06 21.88
N GLU A 189 -36.55 -20.65 20.94
CA GLU A 189 -37.98 -20.43 20.88
C GLU A 189 -38.52 -20.68 22.29
N PRO A 190 -39.21 -19.70 22.92
CA PRO A 190 -39.89 -19.98 24.17
C PRO A 190 -40.87 -21.09 23.86
N GLN A 191 -40.70 -22.25 24.49
CA GLN A 191 -41.70 -23.30 24.46
C GLN A 191 -43.02 -22.64 24.87
N ARG A 192 -43.96 -22.52 23.93
CA ARG A 192 -45.34 -22.11 24.23
C ARG A 192 -45.97 -23.25 25.02
N GLY A 193 -45.67 -23.27 26.31
CA GLY A 193 -46.17 -24.22 27.28
C GLY A 193 -46.52 -23.47 28.55
N GLU A 194 -47.81 -23.18 28.67
CA GLU A 194 -48.56 -22.87 29.89
C GLU A 194 -48.40 -21.47 30.50
N GLY A 195 -49.55 -20.82 30.69
CA GLY A 195 -49.68 -19.42 31.03
C GLY A 195 -49.14 -19.05 32.40
N LEU A 196 -48.32 -18.01 32.44
CA LEU A 196 -48.04 -17.23 33.62
C LEU A 196 -48.57 -15.81 33.40
N PRO A 197 -49.30 -15.21 34.37
CA PRO A 197 -49.91 -13.91 34.16
C PRO A 197 -48.85 -12.83 34.01
N ARG A 198 -49.11 -11.94 33.05
CA ARG A 198 -48.35 -10.75 32.69
C ARG A 198 -47.99 -9.95 33.94
N ARG A 199 -46.75 -10.09 34.44
CA ARG A 199 -46.17 -9.14 35.40
C ARG A 199 -45.79 -7.87 34.66
N GLU A 200 -46.30 -6.77 35.17
CA GLU A 200 -46.16 -5.41 34.65
C GLU A 200 -44.71 -5.03 34.34
N GLU A 201 -44.58 -4.29 33.25
CA GLU A 201 -43.35 -3.79 32.68
C GLU A 201 -42.64 -2.84 33.66
N ARG A 202 -41.34 -3.08 33.88
CA ARG A 202 -40.41 -2.03 34.36
C ARG A 202 -39.42 -1.70 33.26
N PRO A 203 -39.20 -0.42 32.93
CA PRO A 203 -38.29 -0.06 31.85
C PRO A 203 -36.86 -0.26 32.34
N ARG A 204 -36.15 -1.25 31.79
CA ARG A 204 -34.69 -1.28 31.85
C ARG A 204 -34.17 -0.81 30.50
N GLY A 205 -33.52 0.35 30.51
CA GLY A 205 -32.74 0.86 29.40
C GLY A 205 -31.77 -0.20 28.90
N GLY A 206 -32.03 -0.71 27.71
CA GLY A 206 -31.16 -1.66 27.03
C GLY A 206 -30.02 -0.90 26.34
N ALA A 207 -28.83 -0.98 26.92
CA ALA A 207 -27.61 -0.63 26.20
C ALA A 207 -27.51 -1.48 24.91
N PRO A 208 -27.07 -0.91 23.77
CA PRO A 208 -26.95 -1.66 22.53
C PRO A 208 -25.94 -2.81 22.70
N GLY A 209 -26.38 -4.02 22.38
CA GLY A 209 -25.59 -5.24 22.48
C GLY A 209 -24.25 -5.10 21.75
N ARG A 210 -23.15 -5.23 22.49
CA ARG A 210 -21.80 -5.26 21.94
C ARG A 210 -21.67 -6.50 21.03
N PRO A 211 -21.25 -6.36 19.76
CA PRO A 211 -21.00 -7.52 18.92
C PRO A 211 -19.77 -8.26 19.46
N GLY A 212 -20.02 -9.39 20.13
CA GLY A 212 -18.97 -10.31 20.54
C GLY A 212 -18.19 -10.82 19.32
N PRO A 213 -16.91 -11.21 19.48
CA PRO A 213 -16.07 -11.66 18.39
C PRO A 213 -16.70 -12.91 17.75
N HIS A 214 -17.16 -12.77 16.51
CA HIS A 214 -17.66 -13.88 15.73
C HIS A 214 -16.48 -14.76 15.31
N PRO A 215 -16.57 -16.09 15.42
CA PRO A 215 -15.59 -16.96 14.77
C PRO A 215 -15.56 -16.62 13.27
N PRO A 216 -14.39 -16.63 12.60
CA PRO A 216 -14.32 -16.39 11.17
C PRO A 216 -15.30 -17.34 10.48
N GLY A 217 -16.14 -16.83 9.58
CA GLY A 217 -17.12 -17.66 8.87
C GLY A 217 -16.44 -18.81 8.11
N PRO A 218 -17.16 -19.86 7.72
CA PRO A 218 -16.58 -20.87 6.83
C PRO A 218 -16.09 -20.17 5.55
N GLU A 219 -14.83 -20.38 5.19
CA GLU A 219 -14.35 -20.06 3.85
C GLU A 219 -15.17 -20.92 2.88
N ARG A 220 -16.06 -20.29 2.13
CA ARG A 220 -16.76 -21.01 1.06
C ARG A 220 -15.71 -21.33 0.00
N PRO A 221 -15.65 -22.58 -0.50
CA PRO A 221 -14.78 -22.88 -1.63
C PRO A 221 -15.13 -21.94 -2.78
N ALA A 222 -14.10 -21.40 -3.44
CA ALA A 222 -14.28 -20.64 -4.67
C ALA A 222 -15.05 -21.52 -5.66
N ARG A 223 -16.23 -21.06 -6.08
CA ARG A 223 -16.91 -21.58 -7.25
C ARG A 223 -16.32 -20.95 -8.49
#